data_AF-A0A1Q4BC75-F1
#
_entry.id   AF-A0A1Q4BC75-F1
#
_cell.length_a   1.000
_cell.length_b   1.000
_cell.length_c   1.000
_cell.angle_alpha   90.00
_cell.angle_beta   90.00
_cell.angle_gamma   90.00
#
_symmetry.space_group_name_H-M   'P 1'
#
loop_
_entity.id
_entity.type
_entity.pdbx_description
1 polymer ?
#
loop_
_entity_poly.entity_id
_entity_poly.type
_entity_poly.pdbx_seq_one_letter_code
_entity_poly.pdbx_strand_id
1 'polypeptide(L)'
;MQSKTRRGLPYPVDYGTATTAEYIQALDNFHQVFGIRAGDHVVMLTDPLLDPRVVQTVQGLCKSRGATFISYMGESTRYVAVPDEAKALLERATFVVSTWFASVFDPFCQNLRRKKGQRWVKITFFRNIDLWHTPQARFPIEIVGELVRGTSRLYPEHGPFDMRITDQRGTDFRVPFSADMRERMKKDNRWRGHNYANEDGCYVHYMPTHGPNLYDPFMFGNDPEHKVGINGVIYAQWGVGFEKPFDEPPGVEFKDDRVVAVHGDSEEAAVLREFLIGGTLEELGCGHNPKAPRFDIYPAGPNSPGALHFGINGLKESEYLRRMMPNWEEPHVHMDLVTFDATVTAGNRVLIEDGFLQSLRDPKVIDCASRYGDPLELLEQFPV
;
A
#
# COMPACT_ATOMS: atom_id res chain seq x y z
N MET A 1 -14.85 13.34 -12.58
CA MET A 1 -14.83 11.89 -12.87
C MET A 1 -16.06 11.22 -12.26
N GLN A 2 -16.97 10.70 -13.10
CA GLN A 2 -18.12 9.91 -12.66
C GLN A 2 -17.77 8.43 -12.80
N SER A 3 -17.47 7.77 -11.68
CA SER A 3 -17.19 6.34 -11.62
C SER A 3 -17.97 5.73 -10.46
N LYS A 4 -18.44 4.49 -10.65
CA LYS A 4 -19.11 3.71 -9.60
C LYS A 4 -18.15 3.19 -8.54
N THR A 5 -16.85 3.15 -8.83
CA THR A 5 -15.81 2.69 -7.92
C THR A 5 -15.20 3.82 -7.08
N ARG A 6 -15.62 5.07 -7.35
CA ARG A 6 -15.09 6.27 -6.73
C ARG A 6 -15.31 6.24 -5.21
N ARG A 7 -14.21 6.16 -4.44
CA ARG A 7 -14.26 6.23 -2.98
C ARG A 7 -12.98 6.83 -2.39
N GLY A 8 -13.12 7.97 -1.71
CA GLY A 8 -12.05 8.63 -0.93
C GLY A 8 -12.34 8.73 0.57
N LEU A 9 -13.52 8.27 1.00
CA LEU A 9 -14.00 8.24 2.38
C LEU A 9 -14.53 6.83 2.70
N PRO A 10 -14.65 6.43 3.98
CA PRO A 10 -15.05 5.09 4.42
C PRO A 10 -16.54 4.79 4.23
N TYR A 11 -17.06 4.97 3.02
CA TYR A 11 -18.45 4.62 2.70
C TYR A 11 -18.61 3.10 2.57
N PRO A 12 -19.78 2.56 2.97
CA PRO A 12 -20.15 1.19 2.65
C PRO A 12 -20.08 0.93 1.15
N VAL A 13 -19.55 -0.24 0.78
CA VAL A 13 -19.42 -0.68 -0.62
C VAL A 13 -20.16 -2.00 -0.79
N ASP A 14 -20.93 -2.10 -1.87
CA ASP A 14 -21.42 -3.39 -2.36
C ASP A 14 -20.31 -4.06 -3.17
N TYR A 15 -19.76 -5.15 -2.64
CA TYR A 15 -18.70 -5.92 -3.28
C TYR A 15 -19.23 -6.90 -4.34
N GLY A 16 -20.55 -6.94 -4.55
CA GLY A 16 -21.22 -7.86 -5.45
C GLY A 16 -21.21 -9.30 -4.94
N THR A 17 -21.48 -10.24 -5.83
CA THR A 17 -21.50 -11.68 -5.52
C THR A 17 -20.68 -12.43 -6.55
N ALA A 18 -19.57 -13.01 -6.10
CA ALA A 18 -18.78 -13.93 -6.91
C ALA A 18 -19.50 -15.28 -7.09
N THR A 19 -19.28 -15.92 -8.24
CA THR A 19 -19.63 -17.33 -8.44
C THR A 19 -18.83 -18.23 -7.49
N THR A 20 -19.26 -19.49 -7.32
CA THR A 20 -18.53 -20.47 -6.51
C THR A 20 -17.08 -20.63 -6.97
N ALA A 21 -16.83 -20.72 -8.28
CA ALA A 21 -15.47 -20.90 -8.80
C ALA A 21 -14.56 -19.72 -8.45
N GLU A 22 -15.06 -18.50 -8.63
CA GLU A 22 -14.33 -17.26 -8.33
C GLU A 22 -14.09 -17.08 -6.83
N TYR A 23 -15.06 -17.47 -5.99
CA TYR A 23 -14.90 -17.42 -4.53
C TYR A 23 -13.81 -18.40 -4.06
N ILE A 24 -13.74 -19.60 -4.64
CA ILE A 24 -12.68 -20.56 -4.35
C ILE A 24 -11.29 -20.01 -4.72
N GLN A 25 -11.16 -19.25 -5.82
CA GLN A 25 -9.90 -18.59 -6.17
C GLN A 25 -9.47 -17.55 -5.12
N ALA A 26 -10.41 -16.74 -4.62
CA ALA A 26 -10.11 -15.77 -3.56
C ALA A 26 -9.67 -16.47 -2.25
N LEU A 27 -10.30 -17.58 -1.89
CA LEU A 27 -9.90 -18.39 -0.75
C LEU A 27 -8.51 -19.02 -0.93
N ASP A 28 -8.19 -19.50 -2.13
CA ASP A 28 -6.87 -20.05 -2.44
C ASP A 28 -5.78 -18.99 -2.28
N ASN A 29 -5.98 -17.79 -2.84
CA ASN A 29 -5.10 -16.64 -2.61
C ASN A 29 -4.92 -16.34 -1.11
N PHE A 30 -6.01 -16.29 -0.34
CA PHE A 30 -5.95 -16.07 1.11
C PHE A 30 -5.09 -17.13 1.81
N HIS A 31 -5.30 -18.41 1.50
CA HIS A 31 -4.52 -19.50 2.08
C HIS A 31 -3.03 -19.42 1.73
N GLN A 32 -2.72 -19.13 0.47
CA GLN A 32 -1.33 -19.02 0.01
C GLN A 32 -0.61 -17.83 0.66
N VAL A 33 -1.23 -16.65 0.68
CA VAL A 33 -0.65 -15.43 1.29
C VAL A 33 -0.36 -15.65 2.76
N PHE A 34 -1.33 -16.21 3.50
CA PHE A 34 -1.18 -16.37 4.93
C PHE A 34 -0.12 -17.43 5.27
N GLY A 35 0.08 -18.47 4.46
CA GLY A 35 1.21 -19.38 4.64
C GLY A 35 1.33 -19.98 6.07
N ILE A 36 0.23 -20.08 6.81
CA ILE A 36 0.17 -20.60 8.18
C ILE A 36 0.49 -22.10 8.14
N ARG A 37 1.36 -22.54 9.05
CA ARG A 37 1.91 -23.90 9.13
C ARG A 37 1.43 -24.58 10.41
N ALA A 38 1.55 -25.92 10.41
CA ALA A 38 1.36 -26.70 11.63
C ALA A 38 2.34 -26.25 12.71
N GLY A 39 1.83 -26.12 13.93
CA GLY A 39 2.60 -25.65 15.09
C GLY A 39 2.79 -24.14 15.18
N ASP A 40 2.28 -23.33 14.24
CA ASP A 40 2.34 -21.88 14.39
C ASP A 40 1.58 -21.39 15.64
N HIS A 41 2.15 -20.40 16.30
CA HIS A 41 1.49 -19.59 17.32
C HIS A 41 1.01 -18.31 16.67
N VAL A 42 -0.26 -18.30 16.25
CA VAL A 42 -0.85 -17.17 15.53
C VAL A 42 -1.45 -16.18 16.53
N VAL A 43 -0.95 -14.94 16.47
CA VAL A 43 -1.55 -13.79 17.16
C VAL A 43 -2.20 -12.88 16.13
N MET A 44 -3.46 -12.52 16.35
CA MET A 44 -4.15 -11.50 15.56
C MET A 44 -4.30 -10.21 16.36
N LEU A 45 -3.71 -9.12 15.88
CA LEU A 45 -3.93 -7.77 16.40
C LEU A 45 -5.11 -7.16 15.63
N THR A 46 -6.19 -6.84 16.35
CA THR A 46 -7.47 -6.41 15.78
C THR A 46 -7.91 -5.06 16.36
N ASP A 47 -8.82 -4.38 15.68
CA ASP A 47 -9.38 -3.09 16.10
C ASP A 47 -10.91 -3.09 15.93
N PRO A 48 -11.62 -2.09 16.47
CA PRO A 48 -13.09 -2.06 16.46
C PRO A 48 -13.76 -1.96 15.09
N LEU A 49 -13.03 -1.64 14.01
CA LEU A 49 -13.60 -1.55 12.65
C LEU A 49 -13.55 -2.87 11.89
N LEU A 50 -12.83 -3.87 12.39
CA LEU A 50 -12.68 -5.15 11.72
C LEU A 50 -13.98 -5.97 11.81
N ASP A 51 -14.43 -6.48 10.66
CA ASP A 51 -15.51 -7.47 10.62
C ASP A 51 -15.11 -8.74 11.43
N PRO A 52 -15.88 -9.13 12.45
CA PRO A 52 -15.60 -10.33 13.24
C PRO A 52 -15.49 -11.62 12.41
N ARG A 53 -16.12 -11.70 11.23
CA ARG A 53 -16.00 -12.84 10.30
C ARG A 53 -14.56 -13.02 9.80
N VAL A 54 -13.77 -11.94 9.72
CA VAL A 54 -12.34 -12.01 9.37
C VAL A 54 -11.55 -12.71 10.47
N VAL A 55 -11.84 -12.42 11.74
CA VAL A 55 -11.20 -13.10 12.89
C VAL A 55 -11.52 -14.59 12.86
N GLN A 56 -12.79 -14.95 12.65
CA GLN A 56 -13.24 -16.33 12.55
C GLN A 56 -12.58 -17.08 11.38
N THR A 57 -12.39 -16.40 10.26
CA THR A 57 -11.70 -16.94 9.09
C THR A 57 -10.25 -17.30 9.39
N VAL A 58 -9.50 -16.37 9.99
CA VAL A 58 -8.10 -16.63 10.37
C VAL A 58 -8.04 -17.75 11.41
N GLN A 59 -8.93 -17.76 12.40
CA GLN A 59 -9.02 -18.84 13.39
C GLN A 59 -9.33 -20.20 12.71
N GLY A 60 -10.23 -20.23 11.73
CA GLY A 60 -10.57 -21.41 10.94
C GLY A 60 -9.35 -21.96 10.18
N LEU A 61 -8.60 -21.09 9.53
CA LEU A 61 -7.35 -21.46 8.86
C LEU A 61 -6.31 -22.00 9.86
N CYS A 62 -6.19 -21.40 11.05
CA CYS A 62 -5.28 -21.92 12.07
C CYS A 62 -5.65 -23.36 12.47
N LYS A 63 -6.94 -23.60 12.73
CA LYS A 63 -7.45 -24.94 13.09
C LYS A 63 -7.22 -25.96 11.98
N SER A 64 -7.45 -25.59 10.71
CA SER A 64 -7.24 -26.51 9.58
C SER A 64 -5.77 -26.86 9.35
N ARG A 65 -4.84 -26.00 9.80
CA ARG A 65 -3.40 -26.20 9.67
C ARG A 65 -2.74 -26.80 10.90
N GLY A 66 -3.47 -27.02 11.99
CA GLY A 66 -2.88 -27.48 13.25
C GLY A 66 -2.04 -26.39 13.95
N ALA A 67 -2.42 -25.12 13.79
CA ALA A 67 -1.85 -23.97 14.48
C ALA A 67 -2.72 -23.54 15.67
N THR A 68 -2.12 -22.80 16.61
CA THR A 68 -2.84 -22.15 17.71
C THR A 68 -3.23 -20.72 17.32
N PHE A 69 -4.28 -20.20 17.94
CA PHE A 69 -4.81 -18.87 17.63
C PHE A 69 -5.19 -18.12 18.91
N ILE A 70 -4.79 -16.85 18.97
CA ILE A 70 -5.30 -15.87 19.93
C ILE A 70 -5.46 -14.52 19.23
N SER A 71 -6.49 -13.77 19.61
CA SER A 71 -6.73 -12.41 19.11
C SER A 71 -6.66 -11.42 20.26
N TYR A 72 -6.08 -10.26 20.00
CA TYR A 72 -6.12 -9.09 20.89
C TYR A 72 -6.83 -7.95 20.16
N MET A 73 -7.91 -7.43 20.74
CA MET A 73 -8.62 -6.28 20.19
C MET A 73 -8.20 -5.03 20.94
N GLY A 74 -7.62 -4.09 20.20
CA GLY A 74 -7.32 -2.77 20.72
C GLY A 74 -8.58 -1.93 20.87
N GLU A 75 -8.48 -0.87 21.67
CA GLU A 75 -9.56 0.07 21.96
C GLU A 75 -9.84 1.04 20.81
N SER A 76 -8.89 1.19 19.88
CA SER A 76 -8.95 2.12 18.76
C SER A 76 -8.19 1.58 17.54
N THR A 77 -8.42 2.19 16.38
CA THR A 77 -7.58 2.03 15.17
C THR A 77 -6.28 2.84 15.25
N ARG A 78 -6.20 3.82 16.17
CA ARG A 78 -5.19 4.89 16.17
C ARG A 78 -3.92 4.59 16.97
N TYR A 79 -3.54 3.32 17.11
CA TYR A 79 -2.30 2.99 17.81
C TYR A 79 -1.09 3.46 17.00
N VAL A 80 -0.25 4.28 17.63
CA VAL A 80 1.06 4.71 17.12
C VAL A 80 2.22 3.88 17.67
N ALA A 81 1.99 3.14 18.75
CA ALA A 81 2.91 2.19 19.35
C ALA A 81 2.12 0.96 19.83
N VAL A 82 2.80 -0.18 19.91
CA VAL A 82 2.21 -1.42 20.44
C VAL A 82 2.08 -1.34 21.97
N PRO A 83 0.87 -1.50 22.54
CA PRO A 83 0.67 -1.51 23.99
C PRO A 83 1.42 -2.64 24.69
N ASP A 84 1.84 -2.41 25.94
CA ASP A 84 2.67 -3.34 26.71
C ASP A 84 1.98 -4.70 26.92
N GLU A 85 0.68 -4.71 27.14
CA GLU A 85 -0.13 -5.91 27.32
C GLU A 85 -0.17 -6.79 26.06
N ALA A 86 -0.02 -6.20 24.87
CA ALA A 86 0.07 -6.93 23.61
C ALA A 86 1.47 -7.51 23.35
N LYS A 87 2.53 -6.92 23.92
CA LYS A 87 3.93 -7.34 23.69
C LYS A 87 4.16 -8.79 24.11
N ALA A 88 3.65 -9.21 25.27
CA ALA A 88 3.80 -10.58 25.76
C ALA A 88 3.10 -11.61 24.86
N LEU A 89 2.03 -11.24 24.15
CA LEU A 89 1.41 -12.11 23.14
C LEU A 89 2.32 -12.21 21.91
N LEU A 90 2.80 -11.07 21.41
CA LEU A 90 3.67 -11.01 20.25
C LEU A 90 5.01 -11.72 20.45
N GLU A 91 5.60 -11.72 21.65
CA GLU A 91 6.85 -12.44 21.90
C GLU A 91 6.73 -13.96 21.77
N ARG A 92 5.53 -14.50 22.00
CA ARG A 92 5.22 -15.94 21.91
C ARG A 92 4.77 -16.35 20.50
N ALA A 93 4.39 -15.40 19.67
CA ALA A 93 3.89 -15.68 18.33
C ALA A 93 5.02 -16.10 17.38
N THR A 94 4.73 -17.04 16.49
CA THR A 94 5.56 -17.30 15.30
C THR A 94 5.01 -16.61 14.07
N PHE A 95 3.72 -16.28 14.09
CA PHE A 95 2.98 -15.68 12.99
C PHE A 95 2.02 -14.61 13.51
N VAL A 96 1.97 -13.45 12.86
CA VAL A 96 1.12 -12.33 13.27
C VAL A 96 0.26 -11.85 12.11
N VAL A 97 -1.04 -11.68 12.36
CA VAL A 97 -1.97 -10.98 11.47
C VAL A 97 -2.32 -9.67 12.13
N SER A 98 -2.13 -8.54 11.45
CA SER A 98 -2.27 -7.23 12.09
C SER A 98 -3.18 -6.30 11.31
N THR A 99 -4.11 -5.66 12.02
CA THR A 99 -4.85 -4.51 11.52
C THR A 99 -4.15 -3.18 11.82
N TRP A 100 -3.26 -3.12 12.81
CA TRP A 100 -2.74 -1.88 13.41
C TRP A 100 -1.59 -1.24 12.62
N PHE A 101 -1.67 0.07 12.37
CA PHE A 101 -0.60 0.81 11.70
C PHE A 101 0.72 0.77 12.49
N ALA A 102 0.66 0.92 13.83
CA ALA A 102 1.83 0.79 14.72
C ALA A 102 2.74 -0.40 14.39
N SER A 103 2.17 -1.56 14.02
CA SER A 103 2.97 -2.77 13.78
C SER A 103 3.96 -2.68 12.61
N VAL A 104 3.79 -1.71 11.72
CA VAL A 104 4.69 -1.48 10.58
C VAL A 104 6.00 -0.86 11.06
N PHE A 105 5.90 0.20 11.85
CA PHE A 105 7.03 1.06 12.22
C PHE A 105 7.56 0.83 13.64
N ASP A 106 6.80 0.19 14.53
CA ASP A 106 7.22 -0.05 15.90
C ASP A 106 8.54 -0.86 15.94
N PRO A 107 9.63 -0.32 16.54
CA PRO A 107 10.91 -1.01 16.64
C PRO A 107 10.82 -2.39 17.30
N PHE A 108 9.89 -2.60 18.22
CA PHE A 108 9.66 -3.90 18.84
C PHE A 108 9.20 -4.93 17.80
N CYS A 109 8.20 -4.60 16.98
CA CYS A 109 7.71 -5.47 15.91
C CYS A 109 8.76 -5.70 14.82
N GLN A 110 9.52 -4.67 14.44
CA GLN A 110 10.62 -4.81 13.49
C GLN A 110 11.70 -5.77 14.01
N ASN A 111 12.04 -5.68 15.29
CA ASN A 111 13.02 -6.59 15.91
C ASN A 111 12.52 -8.03 15.98
N LEU A 112 11.23 -8.28 16.28
CA LEU A 112 10.67 -9.64 16.26
C LEU A 112 10.79 -10.28 14.86
N ARG A 113 10.50 -9.52 13.80
CA ARG A 113 10.69 -9.96 12.42
C ARG A 113 12.16 -10.28 12.13
N ARG A 114 13.04 -9.29 12.31
CA ARG A 114 14.45 -9.36 11.91
C ARG A 114 15.28 -10.35 12.74
N LYS A 115 15.00 -10.47 14.04
CA LYS A 115 15.83 -11.24 14.98
C LYS A 115 15.25 -12.59 15.36
N LYS A 116 13.92 -12.74 15.35
CA LYS A 116 13.25 -14.00 15.70
C LYS A 116 12.62 -14.71 14.50
N GLY A 117 12.71 -14.14 13.30
CA GLY A 117 12.11 -14.72 12.09
C GLY A 117 10.58 -14.71 12.10
N GLN A 118 9.94 -13.90 12.96
CA GLN A 118 8.48 -13.86 13.05
C GLN A 118 7.87 -13.38 11.72
N ARG A 119 6.82 -14.06 11.28
CA ARG A 119 6.15 -13.81 9.98
C ARG A 119 4.90 -12.97 10.15
N TRP A 120 4.68 -11.99 9.28
CA TRP A 120 3.62 -11.00 9.45
C TRP A 120 2.78 -10.82 8.18
N VAL A 121 1.46 -10.74 8.36
CA VAL A 121 0.50 -10.30 7.34
C VAL A 121 -0.24 -9.07 7.86
N LYS A 122 -0.11 -7.96 7.14
CA LYS A 122 -0.90 -6.74 7.38
C LYS A 122 -2.18 -6.79 6.55
N ILE A 123 -3.32 -6.51 7.17
CA ILE A 123 -4.64 -6.57 6.54
C ILE A 123 -5.32 -5.20 6.42
N THR A 124 -4.59 -4.11 6.13
CA THR A 124 -5.17 -2.75 5.99
C THR A 124 -6.38 -2.73 5.04
N PHE A 125 -6.21 -3.35 3.87
CA PHE A 125 -7.23 -3.37 2.81
C PHE A 125 -8.29 -4.46 3.00
N PHE A 126 -8.04 -5.47 3.86
CA PHE A 126 -8.96 -6.57 4.10
C PHE A 126 -9.64 -6.44 5.47
N ARG A 127 -10.69 -5.63 5.51
CA ARG A 127 -11.49 -5.35 6.72
C ARG A 127 -12.80 -6.16 6.80
N ASN A 128 -13.27 -6.70 5.67
CA ASN A 128 -14.55 -7.39 5.55
C ASN A 128 -14.37 -8.63 4.65
N ILE A 129 -14.91 -9.77 5.08
CA ILE A 129 -14.84 -11.04 4.35
C ILE A 129 -15.49 -10.96 2.95
N ASP A 130 -16.47 -10.07 2.78
CA ASP A 130 -17.20 -9.87 1.53
C ASP A 130 -16.30 -9.32 0.40
N LEU A 131 -15.10 -8.81 0.74
CA LEU A 131 -14.07 -8.45 -0.25
C LEU A 131 -13.65 -9.63 -1.13
N TRP A 132 -13.82 -10.88 -0.69
CA TRP A 132 -13.57 -12.06 -1.51
C TRP A 132 -14.51 -12.18 -2.72
N HIS A 133 -15.61 -11.42 -2.76
CA HIS A 133 -16.45 -11.33 -3.95
C HIS A 133 -15.84 -10.46 -5.07
N THR A 134 -14.79 -9.69 -4.76
CA THR A 134 -14.19 -8.76 -5.72
C THR A 134 -13.17 -9.44 -6.66
N PRO A 135 -13.04 -8.96 -7.92
CA PRO A 135 -12.04 -9.46 -8.86
C PRO A 135 -10.59 -9.35 -8.37
N GLN A 136 -10.26 -8.29 -7.62
CA GLN A 136 -8.93 -8.09 -7.03
C GLN A 136 -8.52 -9.15 -6.00
N ALA A 137 -9.48 -9.68 -5.23
CA ALA A 137 -9.19 -10.68 -4.20
C ALA A 137 -8.79 -12.04 -4.80
N ARG A 138 -9.33 -12.36 -5.98
CA ARG A 138 -9.08 -13.58 -6.74
C ARG A 138 -8.02 -13.44 -7.84
N PHE A 139 -7.44 -12.24 -8.01
CA PHE A 139 -6.43 -12.03 -9.04
C PHE A 139 -5.18 -12.87 -8.73
N PRO A 140 -4.61 -13.63 -9.70
CA PRO A 140 -3.52 -14.54 -9.40
C PRO A 140 -2.30 -13.83 -8.81
N ILE A 141 -1.94 -14.21 -7.59
CA ILE A 141 -0.88 -13.57 -6.82
C ILE A 141 0.51 -13.71 -7.45
N GLU A 142 0.74 -14.79 -8.22
CA GLU A 142 1.99 -14.96 -8.98
C GLU A 142 2.15 -13.89 -10.06
N ILE A 143 1.05 -13.46 -10.70
CA ILE A 143 1.07 -12.37 -11.67
C ILE A 143 1.42 -11.05 -10.97
N VAL A 144 0.87 -10.77 -9.79
CA VAL A 144 1.25 -9.58 -8.99
C VAL A 144 2.75 -9.59 -8.68
N GLY A 145 3.28 -10.74 -8.25
CA GLY A 145 4.71 -10.90 -8.00
C GLY A 145 5.57 -10.64 -9.24
N GLU A 146 5.15 -11.15 -10.40
CA GLU A 146 5.89 -10.93 -11.65
C GLU A 146 5.75 -9.49 -12.17
N LEU A 147 4.61 -8.82 -11.96
CA LEU A 147 4.43 -7.40 -12.26
C LEU A 147 5.43 -6.54 -11.50
N VAL A 148 5.63 -6.84 -10.20
CA VAL A 148 6.62 -6.16 -9.38
C VAL A 148 8.05 -6.43 -9.86
N ARG A 149 8.37 -7.68 -10.20
CA ARG A 149 9.67 -8.02 -10.80
C ARG A 149 9.88 -7.32 -12.14
N GLY A 150 8.83 -7.18 -12.96
CA GLY A 150 8.81 -6.39 -14.18
C GLY A 150 9.14 -4.92 -13.92
N THR A 151 8.48 -4.30 -12.94
CA THR A 151 8.77 -2.92 -12.54
C THR A 151 10.20 -2.77 -12.04
N SER A 152 10.71 -3.72 -11.25
CA SER A 152 12.09 -3.73 -10.74
C SER A 152 13.15 -3.77 -11.85
N ARG A 153 12.87 -4.44 -12.98
CA ARG A 153 13.73 -4.48 -14.17
C ARG A 153 13.84 -3.13 -14.88
N LEU A 154 12.87 -2.23 -14.69
CA LEU A 154 12.87 -0.90 -15.31
C LEU A 154 13.79 0.10 -14.58
N TYR A 155 14.25 -0.22 -13.36
CA TYR A 155 15.22 0.62 -12.65
C TYR A 155 16.63 0.47 -13.26
N PRO A 156 17.40 1.56 -13.41
CA PRO A 156 18.82 1.49 -13.79
C PRO A 156 19.64 0.58 -12.88
N GLU A 157 20.55 -0.22 -13.45
CA GLU A 157 21.37 -1.21 -12.72
C GLU A 157 22.70 -0.63 -12.20
N HIS A 158 23.12 0.54 -12.69
CA HIS A 158 24.39 1.15 -12.29
C HIS A 158 24.24 2.66 -12.10
N GLY A 159 25.01 3.18 -11.15
CA GLY A 159 25.07 4.62 -10.85
C GLY A 159 23.81 5.19 -10.17
N PRO A 160 23.91 6.44 -9.70
CA PRO A 160 22.75 7.21 -9.26
C PRO A 160 21.89 7.62 -10.46
N PHE A 161 20.61 7.89 -10.22
CA PHE A 161 19.68 8.42 -11.21
C PHE A 161 18.61 9.28 -10.50
N ASP A 162 17.90 10.12 -11.25
CA ASP A 162 16.72 10.79 -10.74
C ASP A 162 15.47 9.98 -11.11
N MET A 163 14.61 9.74 -10.13
CA MET A 163 13.23 9.41 -10.40
C MET A 163 12.46 10.72 -10.60
N ARG A 164 11.77 10.85 -11.74
CA ARG A 164 11.00 12.04 -12.08
C ARG A 164 9.56 11.67 -12.36
N ILE A 165 8.64 12.43 -11.77
CA ILE A 165 7.20 12.30 -11.95
C ILE A 165 6.72 13.58 -12.64
N THR A 166 6.01 13.43 -13.76
CA THR A 166 5.45 14.57 -14.52
C THR A 166 4.04 14.29 -15.01
N ASP A 167 3.24 15.34 -15.17
CA ASP A 167 1.93 15.26 -15.81
C ASP A 167 1.55 16.57 -16.51
N GLN A 168 0.40 16.58 -17.19
CA GLN A 168 -0.11 17.75 -17.91
C GLN A 168 -0.60 18.89 -17.00
N ARG A 169 -0.84 18.64 -15.71
CA ARG A 169 -1.26 19.67 -14.74
C ARG A 169 -0.08 20.53 -14.28
N GLY A 170 1.14 20.11 -14.58
CA GLY A 170 2.36 20.81 -14.19
C GLY A 170 3.08 20.17 -13.01
N THR A 171 2.74 18.93 -12.64
CA THR A 171 3.61 18.15 -11.74
C THR A 171 4.98 18.02 -12.39
N ASP A 172 6.03 18.36 -11.65
CA ASP A 172 7.43 18.04 -11.94
C ASP A 172 8.09 17.81 -10.59
N PHE A 173 8.14 16.55 -10.19
CA PHE A 173 8.61 16.12 -8.88
C PHE A 173 9.78 15.16 -9.05
N ARG A 174 10.82 15.33 -8.23
CA ARG A 174 12.09 14.63 -8.38
C ARG A 174 12.55 14.02 -7.08
N VAL A 175 12.92 12.76 -7.15
CA VAL A 175 13.52 12.00 -6.06
C VAL A 175 14.89 11.51 -6.53
N PRO A 176 16.00 12.06 -6.01
CA PRO A 176 17.32 11.51 -6.27
C PRO A 176 17.45 10.10 -5.71
N PHE A 177 17.94 9.16 -6.52
CA PHE A 177 18.19 7.78 -6.13
C PHE A 177 19.68 7.48 -6.13
N SER A 178 20.21 7.12 -4.97
CA SER A 178 21.55 6.55 -4.86
C SER A 178 21.56 5.06 -5.20
N ALA A 179 22.75 4.52 -5.50
CA ALA A 179 22.94 3.09 -5.69
C ALA A 179 22.52 2.30 -4.44
N ASP A 180 22.90 2.77 -3.25
CA ASP A 180 22.59 2.11 -1.98
C ASP A 180 21.09 2.04 -1.70
N MET A 181 20.34 3.12 -1.99
CA MET A 181 18.88 3.14 -1.88
C MET A 181 18.26 2.06 -2.76
N ARG A 182 18.67 1.98 -4.03
CA ARG A 182 18.17 0.96 -4.96
C ARG A 182 18.53 -0.45 -4.50
N GLU A 183 19.75 -0.69 -4.03
CA GLU A 183 20.16 -2.02 -3.57
C GLU A 183 19.39 -2.46 -2.31
N ARG A 184 19.13 -1.54 -1.38
CA ARG A 184 18.28 -1.82 -0.20
C ARG A 184 16.85 -2.10 -0.62
N MET A 185 16.28 -1.25 -1.48
CA MET A 185 14.96 -1.42 -2.06
C MET A 185 14.78 -2.81 -2.68
N LYS A 186 15.69 -3.23 -3.58
CA LYS A 186 15.59 -4.51 -4.30
C LYS A 186 15.71 -5.75 -3.41
N LYS A 187 16.25 -5.63 -2.20
CA LYS A 187 16.33 -6.71 -1.22
C LYS A 187 15.02 -6.92 -0.46
N ASP A 188 14.14 -5.91 -0.43
CA ASP A 188 12.86 -6.00 0.26
C ASP A 188 11.95 -7.07 -0.35
N ASN A 189 11.20 -7.78 0.51
CA ASN A 189 10.32 -8.87 0.09
C ASN A 189 9.30 -8.42 -0.95
N ARG A 190 8.76 -7.20 -0.82
CA ARG A 190 7.79 -6.65 -1.75
C ARG A 190 8.42 -6.49 -3.13
N TRP A 191 9.63 -5.93 -3.22
CA TRP A 191 10.39 -5.76 -4.47
C TRP A 191 10.91 -7.06 -5.10
N ARG A 192 11.07 -8.13 -4.30
CA ARG A 192 11.33 -9.48 -4.85
C ARG A 192 10.11 -10.09 -5.53
N GLY A 193 8.93 -9.47 -5.44
CA GLY A 193 7.66 -10.05 -5.90
C GLY A 193 7.21 -11.21 -5.03
N HIS A 194 7.62 -11.22 -3.76
CA HIS A 194 7.30 -12.28 -2.80
C HIS A 194 6.13 -11.86 -1.91
N ASN A 195 4.93 -12.29 -2.28
CA ASN A 195 3.68 -11.88 -1.63
C ASN A 195 3.13 -12.93 -0.65
N TYR A 196 3.96 -13.88 -0.21
CA TYR A 196 3.56 -14.96 0.70
C TYR A 196 4.25 -14.82 2.05
N ALA A 197 3.52 -15.07 3.14
CA ALA A 197 4.06 -15.05 4.50
C ALA A 197 4.71 -16.40 4.87
N ASN A 198 5.56 -16.94 4.00
CA ASN A 198 6.15 -18.28 4.13
C ASN A 198 7.69 -18.26 4.25
N GLU A 199 8.30 -17.12 4.51
CA GLU A 199 9.74 -17.00 4.79
C GLU A 199 9.94 -16.37 6.15
N ASP A 200 10.94 -16.82 6.90
CA ASP A 200 11.20 -16.26 8.23
C ASP A 200 11.50 -14.75 8.15
N GLY A 201 10.87 -13.98 9.03
CA GLY A 201 11.00 -12.51 9.09
C GLY A 201 10.20 -11.76 8.02
N CYS A 202 9.40 -12.45 7.19
CA CYS A 202 8.62 -11.78 6.15
C CYS A 202 7.55 -10.84 6.71
N TYR A 203 7.29 -9.77 5.97
CA TYR A 203 6.16 -8.88 6.17
C TYR A 203 5.48 -8.65 4.81
N VAL A 204 4.22 -9.04 4.70
CA VAL A 204 3.44 -8.94 3.46
C VAL A 204 2.09 -8.29 3.72
N HIS A 205 1.46 -7.75 2.67
CA HIS A 205 0.13 -7.16 2.74
C HIS A 205 -0.90 -8.11 2.15
N TYR A 206 -2.09 -8.13 2.76
CA TYR A 206 -3.28 -8.74 2.19
C TYR A 206 -4.41 -7.70 2.15
N MET A 207 -5.12 -7.53 1.04
CA MET A 207 -5.03 -8.25 -0.24
C MET A 207 -3.75 -7.92 -1.03
N PRO A 208 -3.29 -8.78 -1.96
CA PRO A 208 -2.09 -8.53 -2.77
C PRO A 208 -2.40 -7.50 -3.87
N THR A 209 -2.82 -6.31 -3.45
CA THR A 209 -3.25 -5.20 -4.30
C THR A 209 -2.22 -4.08 -4.29
N HIS A 210 -1.64 -3.84 -3.12
CA HIS A 210 -0.63 -2.82 -2.90
C HIS A 210 0.77 -3.37 -3.20
N GLY A 211 1.32 -3.01 -4.36
CA GLY A 211 2.72 -3.32 -4.68
C GLY A 211 3.69 -2.41 -3.94
N PRO A 212 5.01 -2.63 -4.09
CA PRO A 212 5.99 -1.87 -3.31
C PRO A 212 5.93 -0.38 -3.63
N ASN A 213 6.31 0.42 -2.63
CA ASN A 213 6.43 1.87 -2.82
C ASN A 213 7.63 2.13 -3.75
N LEU A 214 7.45 3.01 -4.73
CA LEU A 214 8.50 3.45 -5.65
C LEU A 214 9.59 4.22 -4.89
N TYR A 215 9.23 4.85 -3.77
CA TYR A 215 10.09 5.48 -2.78
C TYR A 215 9.52 5.27 -1.37
N ASP A 216 10.39 4.98 -0.39
CA ASP A 216 10.08 4.99 1.04
C ASP A 216 11.36 5.19 1.89
N PRO A 217 11.24 5.58 3.17
CA PRO A 217 12.38 5.74 4.08
C PRO A 217 13.18 4.47 4.37
N PHE A 218 12.61 3.28 4.14
CA PHE A 218 13.33 2.03 4.36
C PHE A 218 14.54 1.91 3.42
N MET A 219 14.50 2.55 2.26
CA MET A 219 15.61 2.63 1.31
C MET A 219 16.89 3.24 1.89
N PHE A 220 16.80 4.02 2.97
CA PHE A 220 17.96 4.54 3.72
C PHE A 220 17.93 4.12 5.20
N GLY A 221 17.22 3.02 5.51
CA GLY A 221 17.21 2.41 6.83
C GLY A 221 16.34 3.11 7.86
N ASN A 222 15.36 3.91 7.43
CA ASN A 222 14.51 4.75 8.29
C ASN A 222 15.30 5.76 9.12
N ASP A 223 16.44 6.24 8.61
CA ASP A 223 17.21 7.31 9.26
C ASP A 223 16.51 8.66 9.06
N PRO A 224 15.93 9.28 10.11
CA PRO A 224 15.19 10.54 9.98
C PRO A 224 16.09 11.74 9.63
N GLU A 225 17.40 11.61 9.80
CA GLU A 225 18.36 12.66 9.49
C GLU A 225 18.87 12.58 8.04
N HIS A 226 18.64 11.46 7.35
CA HIS A 226 19.03 11.31 5.96
C HIS A 226 18.29 12.32 5.08
N LYS A 227 19.04 13.03 4.22
CA LYS A 227 18.51 13.99 3.26
C LYS A 227 18.64 13.41 1.87
N VAL A 228 17.49 13.17 1.23
CA VAL A 228 17.41 12.61 -0.13
C VAL A 228 17.55 13.73 -1.16
N GLY A 229 17.14 14.96 -0.82
CA GLY A 229 17.13 16.09 -1.74
C GLY A 229 15.93 16.08 -2.69
N ILE A 230 14.76 15.65 -2.20
CA ILE A 230 13.49 15.68 -2.93
C ILE A 230 13.08 17.12 -3.19
N ASN A 231 12.71 17.40 -4.45
CA ASN A 231 12.37 18.74 -4.92
C ASN A 231 11.27 18.69 -5.99
N GLY A 232 10.49 19.77 -6.10
CA GLY A 232 9.52 19.96 -7.16
C GLY A 232 8.09 20.11 -6.66
N VAL A 233 7.11 20.03 -7.54
CA VAL A 233 5.69 20.26 -7.20
C VAL A 233 4.81 19.11 -7.68
N ILE A 234 3.81 18.78 -6.86
CA ILE A 234 2.80 17.74 -7.15
C ILE A 234 1.43 18.42 -7.25
N TYR A 235 0.75 18.25 -8.38
CA TYR A 235 -0.65 18.63 -8.57
C TYR A 235 -1.53 17.38 -8.56
N ALA A 236 -1.99 17.01 -7.36
CA ALA A 236 -2.79 15.82 -7.15
C ALA A 236 -4.23 16.00 -7.63
N GLN A 237 -4.82 14.94 -8.17
CA GLN A 237 -6.22 14.95 -8.63
C GLN A 237 -7.20 14.72 -7.47
N TRP A 238 -6.75 14.10 -6.38
CA TRP A 238 -7.58 13.77 -5.23
C TRP A 238 -6.71 13.52 -3.98
N GLY A 239 -7.34 13.26 -2.84
CA GLY A 239 -6.67 12.86 -1.61
C GLY A 239 -7.61 12.03 -0.73
N VAL A 240 -7.05 11.10 0.02
CA VAL A 240 -7.83 10.30 0.97
C VAL A 240 -8.38 11.21 2.07
N GLY A 241 -9.65 11.03 2.43
CA GLY A 241 -10.38 11.92 3.34
C GLY A 241 -11.20 13.00 2.65
N PHE A 242 -11.04 13.18 1.34
CA PHE A 242 -11.87 14.09 0.56
C PHE A 242 -12.96 13.32 -0.20
N GLU A 243 -14.20 13.80 -0.18
CA GLU A 243 -15.35 13.10 -0.75
C GLU A 243 -15.29 12.95 -2.28
N LYS A 244 -14.72 13.95 -2.96
CA LYS A 244 -14.61 14.02 -4.42
C LYS A 244 -13.21 14.46 -4.86
N PRO A 245 -12.78 14.10 -6.08
CA PRO A 245 -11.61 14.70 -6.72
C PRO A 245 -11.66 16.22 -6.70
N PHE A 246 -10.49 16.85 -6.68
CA PHE A 246 -10.37 18.30 -6.64
C PHE A 246 -10.80 18.90 -7.99
N ASP A 247 -11.69 19.90 -7.94
CA ASP A 247 -12.09 20.65 -9.13
C ASP A 247 -10.93 21.55 -9.61
N GLU A 248 -10.21 22.14 -8.65
CA GLU A 248 -8.97 22.91 -8.86
C GLU A 248 -7.83 22.24 -8.05
N PRO A 249 -7.00 21.39 -8.70
CA PRO A 249 -5.91 20.67 -8.05
C PRO A 249 -4.93 21.58 -7.29
N PRO A 250 -4.80 21.44 -5.96
CA PRO A 250 -3.77 22.16 -5.20
C PRO A 250 -2.38 21.64 -5.55
N GLY A 251 -1.40 22.54 -5.62
CA GLY A 251 0.00 22.22 -5.88
C GLY A 251 0.80 22.13 -4.59
N VAL A 252 1.36 20.97 -4.26
CA VAL A 252 2.21 20.80 -3.06
C VAL A 252 3.68 20.84 -3.49
N GLU A 253 4.41 21.88 -3.05
CA GLU A 253 5.80 22.11 -3.41
C GLU A 253 6.75 21.59 -2.33
N PHE A 254 7.72 20.80 -2.76
CA PHE A 254 8.83 20.30 -1.98
C PHE A 254 10.12 21.03 -2.33
N LYS A 255 10.90 21.33 -1.29
CA LYS A 255 12.28 21.77 -1.39
C LYS A 255 13.11 21.08 -0.31
N ASP A 256 14.18 20.41 -0.74
CA ASP A 256 15.13 19.71 0.14
C ASP A 256 14.40 18.80 1.17
N ASP A 257 13.56 17.90 0.67
CA ASP A 257 12.77 16.91 1.42
C ASP A 257 11.58 17.46 2.22
N ARG A 258 11.32 18.76 2.18
CA ARG A 258 10.26 19.40 2.97
C ARG A 258 9.21 20.08 2.10
N VAL A 259 7.95 19.97 2.49
CA VAL A 259 6.89 20.79 1.90
C VAL A 259 7.11 22.25 2.30
N VAL A 260 7.30 23.13 1.33
CA VAL A 260 7.55 24.57 1.56
C VAL A 260 6.38 25.45 1.17
N ALA A 261 5.50 24.97 0.28
CA ALA A 261 4.31 25.70 -0.13
C ALA A 261 3.18 24.76 -0.55
N VAL A 262 1.95 25.28 -0.42
CA VAL A 262 0.75 24.71 -1.02
C VAL A 262 0.06 25.81 -1.84
N HIS A 263 0.02 25.61 -3.15
CA HIS A 263 -0.51 26.52 -4.17
C HIS A 263 -2.00 26.27 -4.42
N GLY A 264 -2.72 27.33 -4.81
CA GLY A 264 -4.17 27.31 -5.05
C GLY A 264 -4.99 28.01 -3.97
N ASP A 265 -6.19 28.45 -4.34
CA ASP A 265 -7.07 29.27 -3.49
C ASP A 265 -8.35 28.53 -3.06
N SER A 266 -8.47 27.24 -3.39
CA SER A 266 -9.60 26.40 -3.00
C SER A 266 -9.63 26.09 -1.50
N GLU A 267 -10.79 25.66 -1.00
CA GLU A 267 -10.94 25.20 0.38
C GLU A 267 -10.02 24.01 0.67
N GLU A 268 -9.86 23.10 -0.30
CA GLU A 268 -8.96 21.96 -0.19
C GLU A 268 -7.49 22.39 -0.14
N ALA A 269 -7.10 23.40 -0.92
CA ALA A 269 -5.76 24.00 -0.83
C ALA A 269 -5.50 24.61 0.55
N ALA A 270 -6.51 25.25 1.17
CA ALA A 270 -6.40 25.78 2.52
C ALA A 270 -6.20 24.68 3.57
N VAL A 271 -6.96 23.58 3.48
CA VAL A 271 -6.79 22.40 4.36
C VAL A 271 -5.39 21.81 4.21
N LEU A 272 -4.94 21.56 2.99
CA LEU A 272 -3.63 20.98 2.74
C LEU A 272 -2.49 21.92 3.19
N ARG A 273 -2.65 23.23 3.06
CA ARG A 273 -1.66 24.21 3.53
C ARG A 273 -1.48 24.19 5.04
N GLU A 274 -2.58 24.13 5.79
CA GLU A 274 -2.53 24.02 7.26
C GLU A 274 -1.85 22.71 7.70
N PHE A 275 -2.10 21.64 6.95
CA PHE A 275 -1.67 20.31 7.30
C PHE A 275 -0.22 19.99 6.89
N LEU A 276 0.16 20.29 5.66
CA LEU A 276 1.33 19.69 5.02
C LEU A 276 2.60 20.54 5.10
N ILE A 277 2.52 21.86 5.33
CA ILE A 277 3.72 22.71 5.36
C ILE A 277 4.71 22.22 6.44
N GLY A 278 5.97 22.04 6.02
CA GLY A 278 7.05 21.47 6.83
C GLY A 278 7.06 19.94 6.91
N GLY A 279 6.04 19.27 6.36
CA GLY A 279 5.93 17.83 6.27
C GLY A 279 6.96 17.20 5.32
N THR A 280 7.02 15.87 5.33
CA THR A 280 7.97 15.05 4.56
C THR A 280 7.24 13.96 3.79
N LEU A 281 7.81 13.53 2.66
CA LEU A 281 7.32 12.37 1.93
C LEU A 281 7.67 11.09 2.72
N GLU A 282 6.66 10.32 3.11
CA GLU A 282 6.79 9.02 3.77
C GLU A 282 6.69 7.88 2.76
N GLU A 283 5.93 8.07 1.68
CA GLU A 283 5.82 7.08 0.62
C GLU A 283 5.44 7.66 -0.73
N LEU A 284 5.96 7.03 -1.79
CA LEU A 284 5.41 7.12 -3.13
C LEU A 284 4.87 5.74 -3.51
N GLY A 285 3.59 5.49 -3.20
CA GLY A 285 2.95 4.22 -3.45
C GLY A 285 2.50 4.05 -4.90
N CYS A 286 2.50 2.80 -5.37
CA CYS A 286 1.98 2.41 -6.67
C CYS A 286 1.24 1.08 -6.56
N GLY A 287 0.04 1.01 -7.13
CA GLY A 287 -0.70 -0.25 -7.26
C GLY A 287 -0.07 -1.20 -8.28
N HIS A 288 -0.30 -2.50 -8.12
CA HIS A 288 0.16 -3.55 -9.07
C HIS A 288 -0.91 -4.59 -9.39
N ASN A 289 -2.17 -4.40 -8.96
CA ASN A 289 -3.25 -5.37 -9.24
C ASN A 289 -4.23 -4.81 -10.28
N PRO A 290 -4.19 -5.29 -11.54
CA PRO A 290 -5.07 -4.83 -12.63
C PRO A 290 -6.58 -4.92 -12.34
N LYS A 291 -6.96 -5.72 -11.34
CA LYS A 291 -8.36 -5.90 -10.96
C LYS A 291 -8.77 -5.06 -9.75
N ALA A 292 -7.84 -4.26 -9.22
CA ALA A 292 -8.18 -3.25 -8.23
C ALA A 292 -8.89 -2.06 -8.87
N PRO A 293 -9.98 -1.54 -8.27
CA PRO A 293 -10.69 -0.40 -8.80
C PRO A 293 -9.78 0.83 -8.95
N ARG A 294 -9.87 1.50 -10.11
CA ARG A 294 -9.00 2.63 -10.42
C ARG A 294 -9.20 3.81 -9.47
N PHE A 295 -10.45 4.07 -9.08
CA PHE A 295 -10.86 5.27 -8.35
C PHE A 295 -11.30 5.00 -6.91
N ASP A 296 -11.03 3.80 -6.40
CA ASP A 296 -11.09 3.52 -4.97
C ASP A 296 -9.70 3.80 -4.38
N ILE A 297 -9.59 4.93 -3.67
CA ILE A 297 -8.32 5.41 -3.09
C ILE A 297 -8.28 5.20 -1.57
N TYR A 298 -9.37 4.73 -0.95
CA TYR A 298 -9.43 4.46 0.47
C TYR A 298 -9.04 3.00 0.76
N PRO A 299 -8.33 2.69 1.87
CA PRO A 299 -7.87 3.61 2.92
C PRO A 299 -6.50 4.26 2.69
N ALA A 300 -5.70 3.79 1.72
CA ALA A 300 -4.29 4.17 1.59
C ALA A 300 -3.87 4.24 0.10
N GLY A 301 -4.48 5.17 -0.62
CA GLY A 301 -4.27 5.40 -2.06
C GLY A 301 -4.80 4.30 -3.00
N PRO A 302 -4.64 4.50 -4.31
CA PRO A 302 -5.12 3.57 -5.33
C PRO A 302 -4.23 2.33 -5.42
N ASN A 303 -4.86 1.17 -5.57
CA ASN A 303 -4.17 -0.11 -5.73
C ASN A 303 -4.09 -0.61 -7.18
N SER A 304 -4.64 0.17 -8.11
CA SER A 304 -4.62 -0.13 -9.54
C SER A 304 -3.26 0.23 -10.17
N PRO A 305 -2.77 -0.55 -11.16
CA PRO A 305 -1.48 -0.33 -11.81
C PRO A 305 -1.30 1.08 -12.37
N GLY A 306 -0.19 1.72 -12.03
CA GLY A 306 0.21 3.01 -12.60
C GLY A 306 -0.51 4.23 -12.04
N ALA A 307 -1.42 4.07 -11.08
CA ALA A 307 -1.84 5.19 -10.23
C ALA A 307 -0.87 5.31 -9.07
N LEU A 308 -0.66 6.55 -8.65
CA LEU A 308 0.28 6.89 -7.60
C LEU A 308 -0.47 7.52 -6.45
N HIS A 309 0.04 7.26 -5.24
CA HIS A 309 -0.18 8.18 -4.13
C HIS A 309 1.14 8.70 -3.58
N PHE A 310 1.09 9.91 -3.05
CA PHE A 310 2.15 10.57 -2.33
C PHE A 310 1.70 10.66 -0.88
N GLY A 311 2.20 9.76 -0.05
CA GLY A 311 1.95 9.74 1.38
C GLY A 311 2.85 10.76 2.07
N ILE A 312 2.26 11.84 2.56
CA ILE A 312 2.97 12.97 3.16
C ILE A 312 2.63 13.02 4.65
N ASN A 313 3.66 12.95 5.49
CA ASN A 313 3.51 13.14 6.92
C ASN A 313 3.64 14.63 7.27
N GLY A 314 2.55 15.22 7.79
CA GLY A 314 2.54 16.54 8.40
C GLY A 314 3.23 16.56 9.77
N LEU A 315 3.48 17.75 10.30
CA LEU A 315 4.17 17.93 11.59
C LEU A 315 3.28 17.63 12.80
N LYS A 316 1.96 17.61 12.60
CA LYS A 316 0.93 17.38 13.63
C LYS A 316 -0.29 16.73 13.00
N GLU A 317 -1.19 16.20 13.83
CA GLU A 317 -2.45 15.63 13.34
C GLU A 317 -3.30 16.71 12.64
N SER A 318 -3.93 16.33 11.54
CA SER A 318 -4.90 17.14 10.79
C SER A 318 -6.24 17.20 11.52
N GLU A 319 -6.70 18.41 11.85
CA GLU A 319 -8.05 18.61 12.38
C GLU A 319 -9.13 18.19 11.38
N TYR A 320 -8.90 18.41 10.09
CA TYR A 320 -9.80 18.01 9.03
C TYR A 320 -10.01 16.49 9.03
N LEU A 321 -8.93 15.71 8.98
CA LEU A 321 -9.02 14.25 8.96
C LEU A 321 -9.64 13.69 10.24
N ARG A 322 -9.36 14.31 11.40
CA ARG A 322 -10.02 13.94 12.67
C ARG A 322 -11.54 14.10 12.63
N ARG A 323 -12.06 15.06 11.86
CA ARG A 323 -13.50 15.29 11.69
C ARG A 323 -14.09 14.37 10.63
N MET A 324 -13.42 14.21 9.50
CA MET A 324 -13.93 13.48 8.33
C MET A 324 -13.80 11.96 8.48
N MET A 325 -12.72 11.49 9.11
CA MET A 325 -12.42 10.07 9.30
C MET A 325 -11.84 9.82 10.70
N PRO A 326 -12.63 10.00 11.78
CA PRO A 326 -12.14 9.93 13.17
C PRO A 326 -11.50 8.58 13.54
N ASN A 327 -11.89 7.51 12.86
CA ASN A 327 -11.39 6.15 13.09
C ASN A 327 -10.53 5.62 11.92
N TRP A 328 -9.99 6.51 11.07
CA TRP A 328 -9.12 6.09 9.97
C TRP A 328 -7.99 5.16 10.45
N GLU A 329 -7.67 4.15 9.63
CA GLU A 329 -6.67 3.14 9.92
C GLU A 329 -5.24 3.68 9.86
N GLU A 330 -5.05 4.77 9.11
CA GLU A 330 -3.81 5.53 9.01
C GLU A 330 -3.80 6.68 10.03
N PRO A 331 -2.62 7.06 10.57
CA PRO A 331 -2.56 8.12 11.55
C PRO A 331 -2.93 9.47 10.92
N HIS A 332 -3.63 10.34 11.66
CA HIS A 332 -4.09 11.64 11.14
C HIS A 332 -2.96 12.65 10.85
N VAL A 333 -1.70 12.25 11.01
CA VAL A 333 -0.53 12.99 10.53
C VAL A 333 -0.23 12.70 9.05
N HIS A 334 -0.85 11.67 8.47
CA HIS A 334 -0.59 11.19 7.12
C HIS A 334 -1.62 11.73 6.12
N MET A 335 -1.18 12.05 4.90
CA MET A 335 -2.03 12.44 3.78
C MET A 335 -1.60 11.71 2.52
N ASP A 336 -2.51 10.92 1.96
CA ASP A 336 -2.32 10.32 0.64
C ASP A 336 -2.93 11.21 -0.44
N LEU A 337 -2.08 11.92 -1.17
CA LEU A 337 -2.46 12.66 -2.38
C LEU A 337 -2.33 11.76 -3.61
N VAL A 338 -3.30 11.79 -4.52
CA VAL A 338 -3.43 10.78 -5.58
C VAL A 338 -3.32 11.39 -6.98
N THR A 339 -2.62 10.69 -7.88
CA THR A 339 -2.62 10.94 -9.32
C THR A 339 -2.87 9.64 -10.10
N PHE A 340 -3.61 9.72 -11.20
CA PHE A 340 -4.04 8.57 -11.99
C PHE A 340 -3.42 8.51 -13.39
N ASP A 341 -2.71 9.55 -13.80
CA ASP A 341 -2.29 9.76 -15.20
C ASP A 341 -0.87 10.37 -15.29
N ALA A 342 -0.07 10.23 -14.23
CA ALA A 342 1.30 10.73 -14.23
C ALA A 342 2.24 9.80 -15.02
N THR A 343 3.28 10.38 -15.60
CA THR A 343 4.44 9.67 -16.15
C THR A 343 5.55 9.62 -15.11
N VAL A 344 6.15 8.44 -14.92
CA VAL A 344 7.27 8.21 -14.01
C VAL A 344 8.46 7.65 -14.77
N THR A 345 9.61 8.31 -14.66
CA THR A 345 10.87 7.84 -15.22
C THR A 345 11.91 7.58 -14.12
N ALA A 346 12.70 6.53 -14.25
CA ALA A 346 13.90 6.28 -13.45
C ALA A 346 15.14 6.43 -14.34
N GLY A 347 15.82 7.57 -14.26
CA GLY A 347 16.83 7.94 -15.25
C GLY A 347 16.21 8.08 -16.63
N ASN A 348 16.69 7.29 -17.60
CA ASN A 348 16.18 7.29 -18.98
C ASN A 348 15.13 6.21 -19.26
N ARG A 349 14.67 5.48 -18.24
CA ARG A 349 13.68 4.40 -18.39
C ARG A 349 12.32 4.86 -17.90
N VAL A 350 11.27 4.54 -18.65
CA VAL A 350 9.88 4.84 -18.29
C VAL A 350 9.33 3.68 -17.47
N LEU A 351 8.82 3.97 -16.26
CA LEU A 351 8.16 3.02 -15.37
C LEU A 351 6.65 3.06 -15.57
N ILE A 352 6.11 4.28 -15.65
CA ILE A 352 4.70 4.58 -15.87
C ILE A 352 4.63 5.64 -16.97
N GLU A 353 3.76 5.46 -17.94
CA GLU A 353 3.52 6.42 -19.03
C GLU A 353 2.05 6.83 -18.99
N ASP A 354 1.78 8.08 -18.66
CA ASP A 354 0.44 8.66 -18.58
C ASP A 354 -0.56 7.79 -17.78
N GLY A 355 -0.10 7.28 -16.62
CA GLY A 355 -0.86 6.40 -15.74
C GLY A 355 -0.86 4.91 -16.10
N PHE A 356 -0.21 4.51 -17.20
CA PHE A 356 -0.06 3.11 -17.61
C PHE A 356 1.25 2.51 -17.09
N LEU A 357 1.16 1.45 -16.29
CA LEU A 357 2.33 0.75 -15.73
C LEU A 357 3.01 -0.10 -16.80
N GLN A 358 4.24 0.23 -17.19
CA GLN A 358 4.94 -0.42 -18.30
C GLN A 358 5.21 -1.92 -18.07
N SER A 359 5.30 -2.37 -16.82
CA SER A 359 5.48 -3.79 -16.52
C SER A 359 4.30 -4.67 -16.91
N LEU A 360 3.11 -4.11 -17.17
CA LEU A 360 1.97 -4.84 -17.72
C LEU A 360 2.28 -5.44 -19.11
N ARG A 361 3.24 -4.85 -19.83
CA ARG A 361 3.69 -5.31 -21.16
C ARG A 361 5.02 -6.03 -21.13
N ASP A 362 5.58 -6.30 -19.95
CA ASP A 362 6.81 -7.06 -19.84
C ASP A 362 6.57 -8.49 -20.35
N PRO A 363 7.42 -9.02 -21.26
CA PRO A 363 7.21 -10.36 -21.84
C PRO A 363 7.09 -11.48 -20.80
N LYS A 364 7.79 -11.39 -19.66
CA LYS A 364 7.69 -12.40 -18.57
C LYS A 364 6.39 -12.26 -17.79
N VAL A 365 5.84 -11.06 -17.69
CA VAL A 365 4.52 -10.83 -17.09
C VAL A 365 3.43 -11.40 -17.99
N ILE A 366 3.52 -11.16 -19.30
CA ILE A 366 2.57 -11.71 -20.28
C ILE A 366 2.63 -13.24 -20.27
N ASP A 367 3.83 -13.83 -20.30
CA ASP A 367 4.03 -15.27 -20.19
C ASP A 367 3.43 -15.83 -18.88
N CYS A 368 3.70 -15.15 -17.76
CA CYS A 368 3.13 -15.51 -16.47
C CYS A 368 1.60 -15.51 -16.49
N ALA A 369 0.98 -14.46 -17.04
CA ALA A 369 -0.47 -14.31 -17.12
C ALA A 369 -1.12 -15.34 -18.06
N SER A 370 -0.45 -15.74 -19.14
CA SER A 370 -0.96 -16.73 -20.12
C SER A 370 -1.28 -18.09 -19.50
N ARG A 371 -0.68 -18.41 -18.35
CA ARG A 371 -0.95 -19.64 -17.58
C ARG A 371 -2.32 -19.63 -16.88
N TYR A 372 -2.91 -18.45 -16.69
CA TYR A 372 -4.14 -18.24 -15.94
C TYR A 372 -5.33 -17.83 -16.81
N GLY A 373 -5.10 -17.40 -18.05
CA GLY A 373 -6.15 -16.93 -18.97
C GLY A 373 -5.58 -16.05 -20.07
N ASP A 374 -6.44 -15.27 -20.71
CA ASP A 374 -6.03 -14.28 -21.71
C ASP A 374 -5.26 -13.13 -21.02
N PRO A 375 -3.96 -12.90 -21.38
CA PRO A 375 -3.19 -11.81 -20.81
C PRO A 375 -3.81 -10.42 -21.02
N LEU A 376 -4.48 -10.17 -22.15
CA LEU A 376 -5.11 -8.87 -22.40
C LEU A 376 -6.27 -8.63 -21.43
N GLU A 377 -7.12 -9.65 -21.24
CA GLU A 377 -8.18 -9.61 -20.25
C GLU A 377 -7.62 -9.42 -18.84
N LEU A 378 -6.59 -10.17 -18.47
CA LEU A 378 -6.04 -10.15 -17.11
C LEU A 378 -5.29 -8.84 -16.78
N LEU A 379 -4.53 -8.29 -17.72
CA LEU A 379 -3.57 -7.21 -17.45
C LEU A 379 -4.07 -5.82 -17.85
N GLU A 380 -4.83 -5.67 -18.93
CA GLU A 380 -5.19 -4.35 -19.47
C GLU A 380 -6.67 -3.97 -19.29
N GLN A 381 -7.55 -4.90 -18.91
CA GLN A 381 -8.95 -4.57 -18.59
C GLN A 381 -9.12 -4.17 -17.12
N PHE A 382 -9.00 -2.86 -16.86
CA PHE A 382 -9.17 -2.27 -15.53
C PHE A 382 -10.64 -2.04 -15.16
N PRO A 383 -11.05 -2.28 -13.91
CA PRO A 383 -12.33 -1.82 -13.39
C PRO A 383 -12.27 -0.30 -13.15
N VAL A 384 -12.98 0.45 -14.01
CA VAL A 384 -13.13 1.91 -13.94
C VAL A 384 -14.45 2.32 -13.32
#